data_AF-A0A5C8L0C6-F1
#
_entry.id   AF-A0A5C8L0C6-F1
#
_cell.length_a   1.000
_cell.length_b   1.000
_cell.length_c   1.000
_cell.angle_alpha   90.00
_cell.angle_beta   90.00
_cell.angle_gamma   90.00
#
_symmetry.space_group_name_H-M   'P 1'
#
loop_
_entity.id
_entity.type
_entity.pdbx_description
1 polymer ?
#
loop_
_entity_poly.entity_id
_entity_poly.type
_entity_poly.pdbx_seq_one_letter_code
_entity_poly.pdbx_strand_id
1 'polypeptide(L)'
;MGMIAIDLGTTNIKVAAYNNSLQLLFMESENVAYLRNGDRVEFDAEQYFETVSSAIKRCCAKSYGAADTTHQIVLTGQAESLIMIDTEGKPLRNGISWLDMRSKEECEELMAVFDEETCFQITGQPAIIPTWPITKMLWIRKHEPHIFSQVAKYVMLKDYIQFRLTGKLYGEYSIYNFTYYFDIRKKQYWEDMLAYCGVSVEQLPQLVEPCTNIGAITRSVADDLGLHPETTVNVGTLDHFAGMIGTGNIREGIISESTGTVLSIATMVHSPIIGRLRIPCHYGPFKDTYVLLPVCEAEELAWNGLRKTFWGIIRTVKSMWSCRRKPYRTSLFFFHILRESMRRIIMQMQTVYFMGLK
;
A
#
# COMPACT_ATOMS: atom_id res chain seq x y z
N MET A 1 -20.46 4.70 -18.15
CA MET A 1 -19.78 3.86 -17.16
C MET A 1 -18.75 4.72 -16.45
N GLY A 2 -19.12 5.34 -15.34
CA GLY A 2 -18.20 6.17 -14.57
C GLY A 2 -17.25 5.35 -13.69
N MET A 3 -16.22 5.99 -13.16
CA MET A 3 -15.27 5.38 -12.22
C MET A 3 -15.30 6.11 -10.89
N ILE A 4 -15.27 5.34 -9.79
CA ILE A 4 -15.22 5.86 -8.43
C ILE A 4 -13.88 5.41 -7.85
N ALA A 5 -12.93 6.33 -7.72
CA ALA A 5 -11.64 6.04 -7.09
C ALA A 5 -11.72 6.33 -5.59
N ILE A 6 -11.24 5.40 -4.77
CA ILE A 6 -11.20 5.52 -3.31
C ILE A 6 -9.73 5.44 -2.87
N ASP A 7 -9.24 6.49 -2.23
CA ASP A 7 -7.92 6.56 -1.60
C ASP A 7 -8.08 6.48 -0.08
N LEU A 8 -7.76 5.32 0.50
CA LEU A 8 -7.77 5.05 1.94
C LEU A 8 -6.46 5.53 2.56
N GLY A 9 -6.20 6.84 2.45
CA GLY A 9 -4.96 7.44 2.91
C GLY A 9 -4.88 7.52 4.44
N THR A 10 -3.67 7.78 4.95
CA THR A 10 -3.43 7.85 6.40
C THR A 10 -4.24 8.95 7.08
N THR A 11 -4.24 10.17 6.53
CA THR A 11 -4.91 11.32 7.15
C THR A 11 -6.33 11.51 6.64
N ASN A 12 -6.56 11.23 5.36
CA ASN A 12 -7.82 11.46 4.69
C ASN A 12 -8.22 10.27 3.84
N ILE A 13 -9.50 9.93 3.90
CA ILE A 13 -10.19 9.11 2.91
C ILE A 13 -10.63 10.06 1.80
N LYS A 14 -10.27 9.78 0.55
CA LYS A 14 -10.76 10.56 -0.60
C LYS A 14 -11.59 9.67 -1.50
N VAL A 15 -12.70 10.22 -1.99
CA VAL A 15 -13.53 9.56 -3.00
C VAL A 15 -13.69 10.52 -4.17
N ALA A 16 -13.24 10.08 -5.34
CA ALA A 16 -13.29 10.87 -6.57
C ALA A 16 -14.10 10.14 -7.64
N ALA A 17 -15.03 10.86 -8.27
CA ALA A 17 -15.85 10.36 -9.35
C ALA A 17 -15.36 10.90 -10.69
N TYR A 18 -15.27 10.02 -11.68
CA TYR A 18 -14.79 10.32 -13.03
C TYR A 18 -15.78 9.86 -14.08
N ASN A 19 -15.85 10.58 -15.19
CA ASN A 19 -16.57 10.11 -16.37
C ASN A 19 -15.74 9.09 -17.19
N ASN A 20 -16.32 8.54 -18.26
CA ASN A 20 -15.65 7.56 -19.13
C ASN A 20 -14.36 8.10 -19.79
N SER A 21 -14.18 9.42 -19.85
CA SER A 21 -13.01 10.10 -20.40
C SER A 21 -11.96 10.42 -19.32
N LEU A 22 -12.10 9.87 -18.11
CA LEU A 22 -11.27 10.14 -16.94
C LEU A 22 -11.22 11.62 -16.51
N GLN A 23 -12.26 12.40 -16.84
CA GLN A 23 -12.40 13.74 -16.31
C GLN A 23 -13.00 13.67 -14.91
N LEU A 24 -12.37 14.35 -13.94
CA LEU A 24 -12.87 14.47 -12.58
C LEU A 24 -14.18 15.24 -12.59
N LEU A 25 -15.24 14.62 -12.05
CA LEU A 25 -16.57 15.22 -11.90
C LEU A 25 -16.74 15.85 -10.52
N PHE A 26 -16.38 15.11 -9.47
CA PHE A 26 -16.45 15.56 -8.09
C PHE A 26 -15.46 14.79 -7.21
N MET A 27 -15.07 15.38 -6.08
CA MET A 27 -14.24 14.72 -5.07
C MET A 27 -14.73 15.09 -3.67
N GLU A 28 -14.86 14.08 -2.81
CA GLU A 28 -15.11 14.20 -1.37
C GLU A 28 -13.82 13.81 -0.61
N SER A 29 -13.63 14.38 0.57
CA SER A 29 -12.53 14.05 1.47
C SER A 29 -13.02 14.04 2.91
N GLU A 30 -12.68 13.00 3.65
CA GLU A 30 -13.03 12.84 5.06
C GLU A 30 -11.79 12.53 5.88
N ASN A 31 -11.68 13.09 7.08
CA ASN A 31 -10.55 12.79 7.96
C ASN A 31 -10.66 11.37 8.52
N VAL A 32 -9.53 10.67 8.62
CA VAL A 32 -9.47 9.40 9.33
C VAL A 32 -9.47 9.64 10.84
N ALA A 33 -10.38 8.97 11.55
CA ALA A 33 -10.44 8.98 13.00
C ALA A 33 -9.56 7.85 13.57
N TYR A 34 -8.50 8.21 14.28
CA TYR A 34 -7.67 7.26 15.02
C TYR A 34 -7.87 7.39 16.53
N LEU A 35 -7.84 6.25 17.20
CA LEU A 35 -7.73 6.11 18.64
C LEU A 35 -6.25 6.01 18.98
N ARG A 36 -5.72 6.98 19.73
CA ARG A 36 -4.28 7.06 20.09
C ARG A 36 -4.07 6.90 21.59
N ASN A 37 -3.17 6.02 21.96
CA ASN A 37 -2.72 5.84 23.34
C ASN A 37 -1.23 5.45 23.36
N GLY A 38 -0.36 6.46 23.51
CA GLY A 38 1.09 6.28 23.40
C GLY A 38 1.48 5.71 22.04
N ASP A 39 2.23 4.60 22.05
CA ASP A 39 2.67 3.88 20.84
C ASP A 39 1.54 3.10 20.14
N ARG A 40 0.33 3.08 20.73
CA ARG A 40 -0.83 2.37 20.15
C ARG A 40 -1.68 3.32 19.31
N VAL A 41 -1.92 2.93 18.06
CA VAL A 41 -2.76 3.66 17.11
C VAL A 41 -3.72 2.69 16.45
N GLU A 42 -5.00 2.89 16.72
CA GLU A 42 -6.08 2.00 16.27
C GLU A 42 -7.18 2.77 15.55
N PHE A 43 -8.05 2.07 14.84
CA PHE A 43 -9.26 2.63 14.23
C PHE A 43 -10.41 1.64 14.33
N ASP A 44 -11.63 2.15 14.42
CA ASP A 44 -12.84 1.33 14.32
C ASP A 44 -13.09 0.99 12.84
N ALA A 45 -13.01 -0.30 12.50
CA ALA A 45 -13.14 -0.77 11.12
C ALA A 45 -14.58 -0.63 10.57
N GLU A 46 -15.61 -0.76 11.42
CA GLU A 46 -17.00 -0.53 11.03
C GLU A 46 -17.23 0.94 10.72
N GLN A 47 -16.83 1.81 11.64
CA GLN A 47 -16.93 3.25 11.45
C GLN A 47 -16.14 3.73 10.22
N TYR A 48 -14.99 3.11 9.95
CA TYR A 48 -14.20 3.40 8.75
C TYR A 48 -15.01 3.07 7.49
N PHE A 49 -15.64 1.89 7.43
CA PHE A 49 -16.48 1.51 6.30
C PHE A 49 -17.69 2.44 6.13
N GLU A 50 -18.37 2.81 7.21
CA GLU A 50 -19.49 3.76 7.18
C GLU A 50 -19.05 5.11 6.62
N THR A 51 -17.87 5.59 7.01
CA THR A 51 -17.30 6.85 6.51
C THR A 51 -17.02 6.78 5.01
N VAL A 52 -16.41 5.68 4.54
CA VAL A 52 -16.17 5.44 3.10
C VAL A 52 -17.48 5.38 2.33
N SER A 53 -18.46 4.60 2.81
CA SER A 53 -19.77 4.42 2.19
C SER A 53 -20.51 5.76 2.05
N SER A 54 -20.52 6.55 3.13
CA SER A 54 -21.10 7.88 3.18
C SER A 54 -20.45 8.85 2.18
N ALA A 55 -19.12 8.82 2.07
CA ALA A 55 -18.37 9.62 1.09
C ALA A 55 -18.67 9.20 -0.36
N ILE A 56 -18.77 7.89 -0.65
CA ILE A 56 -19.19 7.37 -1.96
C ILE A 56 -20.57 7.90 -2.32
N LYS A 57 -21.54 7.77 -1.41
CA LYS A 57 -22.91 8.22 -1.63
C LYS A 57 -22.98 9.70 -1.97
N ARG A 58 -22.31 10.57 -1.21
CA ARG A 58 -22.24 12.02 -1.47
C ARG A 58 -21.56 12.32 -2.81
N CYS A 59 -20.43 11.69 -3.08
CA CYS A 59 -19.68 11.88 -4.31
C CYS A 59 -20.51 11.49 -5.55
N CYS A 60 -21.18 10.34 -5.49
CA CYS A 60 -22.01 9.85 -6.59
C CYS A 60 -23.22 10.75 -6.82
N ALA A 61 -23.91 11.19 -5.76
CA ALA A 61 -25.07 12.08 -5.86
C ALA A 61 -24.75 13.42 -6.54
N LYS A 62 -23.50 13.91 -6.43
CA LYS A 62 -23.04 15.15 -7.08
C LYS A 62 -22.45 14.95 -8.48
N SER A 63 -22.10 13.73 -8.83
CA SER A 63 -21.35 13.42 -10.06
C SER A 63 -22.20 12.76 -11.13
N TYR A 64 -23.06 11.85 -10.72
CA TYR A 64 -23.84 11.01 -11.61
C TYR A 64 -25.31 11.38 -11.47
N GLY A 65 -25.99 11.53 -12.60
CA GLY A 65 -27.45 11.69 -12.60
C GLY A 65 -28.15 10.38 -12.22
N ALA A 66 -29.48 10.41 -12.16
CA ALA A 66 -30.32 9.21 -11.93
C ALA A 66 -30.27 8.17 -13.06
N ALA A 67 -29.29 8.26 -13.97
CA ALA A 67 -29.14 7.33 -15.07
C ALA A 67 -28.67 5.99 -14.54
N ASP A 68 -29.38 4.93 -14.94
CA ASP A 68 -29.14 3.52 -14.64
C ASP A 68 -27.85 3.03 -15.32
N THR A 69 -26.70 3.56 -14.89
CA THR A 69 -25.40 3.23 -15.47
C THR A 69 -24.55 2.47 -14.47
N THR A 70 -23.89 1.43 -14.97
CA THR A 70 -22.90 0.67 -14.20
C THR A 70 -21.64 1.50 -14.00
N HIS A 71 -21.05 1.37 -12.81
CA HIS A 71 -19.81 2.04 -12.44
C HIS A 71 -18.72 1.00 -12.11
N GLN A 72 -17.48 1.47 -12.03
CA GLN A 72 -16.39 0.70 -11.44
C GLN A 72 -15.81 1.45 -10.26
N ILE A 73 -15.81 0.82 -9.10
CA ILE A 73 -15.10 1.29 -7.91
C ILE A 73 -13.66 0.76 -7.98
N VAL A 74 -12.67 1.61 -7.75
CA VAL A 74 -11.24 1.24 -7.72
C VAL A 74 -10.63 1.73 -6.42
N LEU A 75 -9.96 0.84 -5.68
CA LEU A 75 -9.39 1.17 -4.37
C LEU A 75 -7.87 1.33 -4.43
N THR A 76 -7.37 2.27 -3.65
CA THR A 76 -5.96 2.42 -3.28
C THR A 76 -5.89 2.81 -1.81
N GLY A 77 -4.74 2.67 -1.17
CA GLY A 77 -4.57 3.18 0.18
C GLY A 77 -3.35 2.66 0.90
N GLN A 78 -3.28 3.03 2.18
CA GLN A 78 -2.22 2.64 3.10
C GLN A 78 -2.11 1.11 3.26
N ALA A 79 -0.89 0.63 3.52
CA ALA A 79 -0.62 -0.75 3.85
C ALA A 79 -0.48 -0.95 5.37
N GLU A 80 0.13 -2.06 5.81
CA GLU A 80 0.55 -2.41 7.18
C GLU A 80 -0.52 -2.40 8.30
N SER A 81 -1.76 -2.04 7.97
CA SER A 81 -2.90 -2.16 8.86
C SER A 81 -3.20 -3.63 9.16
N LEU A 82 -3.81 -3.90 10.31
CA LEU A 82 -4.24 -5.25 10.67
C LEU A 82 -5.64 -5.21 11.27
N ILE A 83 -6.58 -5.91 10.63
CA ILE A 83 -7.93 -6.13 11.12
C ILE A 83 -8.11 -7.64 11.32
N MET A 84 -8.67 -8.00 12.47
CA MET A 84 -8.98 -9.39 12.84
C MET A 84 -10.49 -9.54 12.82
N ILE A 85 -10.98 -10.44 11.98
CA ILE A 85 -12.41 -10.68 11.82
C ILE A 85 -12.77 -12.11 12.20
N ASP A 86 -14.00 -12.28 12.70
CA ASP A 86 -14.60 -13.57 13.00
C ASP A 86 -15.14 -14.28 11.74
N THR A 87 -15.80 -15.42 11.93
CA THR A 87 -16.40 -16.20 10.84
C THR A 87 -17.57 -15.50 10.14
N GLU A 88 -18.18 -14.50 10.77
CA GLU A 88 -19.22 -13.66 10.18
C GLU A 88 -18.64 -12.42 9.47
N GLY A 89 -17.32 -12.25 9.53
CA GLY A 89 -16.63 -11.11 8.97
C GLY A 89 -16.71 -9.84 9.82
N LYS A 90 -17.09 -9.95 11.11
CA LYS A 90 -17.14 -8.83 12.04
C LYS A 90 -15.78 -8.61 12.71
N PRO A 91 -15.32 -7.36 12.90
CA PRO A 91 -14.11 -7.07 13.65
C PRO A 91 -14.21 -7.55 15.11
N LEU A 92 -13.22 -8.30 15.57
CA LEU A 92 -13.13 -8.79 16.95
C LEU A 92 -12.66 -7.69 17.94
N ARG A 93 -12.06 -6.62 17.39
CA ARG A 93 -11.53 -5.46 18.08
C ARG A 93 -11.23 -4.36 17.06
N ASN A 94 -10.82 -3.18 17.53
CA ASN A 94 -10.31 -2.13 16.64
C ASN A 94 -9.15 -2.65 15.77
N GLY A 95 -9.13 -2.20 14.52
CA GLY A 95 -8.02 -2.40 13.61
C GLY A 95 -6.78 -1.66 14.09
N ILE A 96 -5.61 -2.25 13.86
CA ILE A 96 -4.31 -1.68 14.22
C ILE A 96 -3.77 -0.91 13.02
N SER A 97 -3.43 0.36 13.20
CA SER A 97 -2.89 1.24 12.15
C SER A 97 -1.44 0.88 11.80
N TRP A 98 -0.95 1.31 10.64
CA TRP A 98 0.49 1.26 10.32
C TRP A 98 1.33 2.16 11.23
N LEU A 99 0.72 3.21 11.80
CA LEU A 99 1.35 4.14 12.75
C LEU A 99 1.59 3.53 14.14
N ASP A 100 1.15 2.29 14.35
CA ASP A 100 1.25 1.59 15.61
C ASP A 100 2.64 0.97 15.80
N MET A 101 3.24 1.19 16.97
CA MET A 101 4.60 0.77 17.30
C MET A 101 4.64 -0.19 18.50
N ARG A 102 3.53 -0.87 18.83
CA ARG A 102 3.41 -1.69 20.06
C ARG A 102 4.30 -2.94 20.07
N SER A 103 4.67 -3.46 18.91
CA SER A 103 5.27 -4.79 18.71
C SER A 103 6.80 -4.77 18.60
N LYS A 104 7.47 -3.90 19.37
CA LYS A 104 8.95 -3.78 19.38
C LYS A 104 9.63 -5.05 19.87
N GLU A 105 9.16 -5.63 20.97
CA GLU A 105 9.69 -6.87 21.54
C GLU A 105 9.50 -8.06 20.57
N GLU A 106 8.39 -8.09 19.84
CA GLU A 106 8.12 -9.10 18.81
C GLU A 106 9.04 -8.97 17.60
N CYS A 107 9.48 -7.75 17.25
CA CYS A 107 10.49 -7.57 16.23
C CYS A 107 11.81 -8.23 16.65
N GLU A 108 12.25 -7.97 17.89
CA GLU A 108 13.48 -8.54 18.43
C GLU A 108 13.44 -10.08 18.47
N GLU A 109 12.31 -10.65 18.87
CA GLU A 109 12.11 -12.09 18.85
C GLU A 109 12.20 -12.67 17.43
N LEU A 110 11.50 -12.09 16.47
CA LEU A 110 11.51 -12.56 15.09
C LEU A 110 12.90 -12.41 14.45
N MET A 111 13.65 -11.35 14.77
CA MET A 111 15.05 -11.18 14.31
C MET A 111 15.99 -12.25 14.89
N ALA A 112 15.72 -12.74 16.10
CA ALA A 112 16.53 -13.79 16.72
C ALA A 112 16.27 -15.17 16.10
N VAL A 113 15.11 -15.38 15.48
CA VAL A 113 14.68 -16.67 14.93
C VAL A 113 14.90 -16.74 13.42
N PHE A 114 14.62 -15.66 12.68
CA PHE A 114 14.70 -15.61 11.23
C PHE A 114 15.88 -14.77 10.79
N ASP A 115 16.81 -15.37 10.05
CA ASP A 115 17.99 -14.67 9.58
C ASP A 115 17.62 -13.56 8.58
N GLU A 116 18.26 -12.40 8.74
CA GLU A 116 17.94 -11.18 7.99
C GLU A 116 18.12 -11.36 6.48
N GLU A 117 19.08 -12.20 6.05
CA GLU A 117 19.31 -12.44 4.63
C GLU A 117 18.19 -13.27 4.01
N THR A 118 17.75 -14.35 4.66
CA THR A 118 16.59 -15.13 4.22
C THR A 118 15.33 -14.26 4.20
N CYS A 119 15.09 -13.47 5.25
CA CYS A 119 13.98 -12.52 5.30
C CYS A 119 14.00 -11.57 4.11
N PHE A 120 15.14 -10.95 3.80
CA PHE A 120 15.27 -10.04 2.67
C PHE A 120 15.10 -10.76 1.32
N GLN A 121 15.62 -11.98 1.19
CA GLN A 121 15.47 -12.79 -0.02
C GLN A 121 14.00 -13.14 -0.29
N ILE A 122 13.22 -13.46 0.74
CA ILE A 122 11.82 -13.86 0.60
C ILE A 122 10.92 -12.63 0.43
N THR A 123 11.03 -11.66 1.35
CA THR A 123 10.08 -10.55 1.47
C THR A 123 10.47 -9.31 0.67
N GLY A 124 11.74 -9.21 0.25
CA GLY A 124 12.31 -7.99 -0.32
C GLY A 124 12.41 -6.82 0.66
N GLN A 125 12.12 -7.03 1.95
CA GLN A 125 12.16 -6.01 2.99
C GLN A 125 13.48 -6.09 3.77
N PRO A 126 14.22 -4.98 3.92
CA PRO A 126 15.57 -5.01 4.47
C PRO A 126 15.61 -5.25 5.99
N ALA A 127 14.53 -4.94 6.71
CA ALA A 127 14.47 -5.06 8.15
C ALA A 127 13.04 -5.33 8.62
N ILE A 128 12.92 -6.06 9.72
CA ILE A 128 11.64 -6.21 10.42
C ILE A 128 11.46 -5.04 11.39
N ILE A 129 10.32 -4.36 11.29
CA ILE A 129 9.98 -3.20 12.10
C ILE A 129 8.55 -3.34 12.66
N PRO A 130 8.20 -2.61 13.74
CA PRO A 130 6.90 -2.79 14.43
C PRO A 130 5.68 -2.46 13.56
N THR A 131 5.85 -1.72 12.47
CA THR A 131 4.76 -1.41 11.55
C THR A 131 4.26 -2.67 10.84
N TRP A 132 5.08 -3.72 10.68
CA TRP A 132 4.70 -4.91 9.94
C TRP A 132 3.60 -5.73 10.61
N PRO A 133 2.53 -6.11 9.87
CA PRO A 133 1.47 -7.01 10.32
C PRO A 133 1.95 -8.29 11.02
N ILE A 134 3.05 -8.93 10.58
CA ILE A 134 3.55 -10.15 11.24
C ILE A 134 3.86 -9.94 12.74
N THR A 135 4.44 -8.78 13.07
CA THR A 135 4.88 -8.46 14.44
C THR A 135 3.65 -8.19 15.32
N LYS A 136 2.63 -7.57 14.74
CA LYS A 136 1.33 -7.30 15.39
C LYS A 136 0.56 -8.60 15.63
N MET A 137 0.59 -9.54 14.70
CA MET A 137 -0.01 -10.88 14.90
C MET A 137 0.64 -11.62 16.07
N LEU A 138 1.99 -11.61 16.14
CA LEU A 138 2.73 -12.20 17.25
C LEU A 138 2.39 -11.51 18.58
N TRP A 139 2.27 -10.19 18.58
CA TRP A 139 1.90 -9.41 19.76
C TRP A 139 0.50 -9.80 20.25
N ILE A 140 -0.47 -9.90 19.35
CA ILE A 140 -1.84 -10.32 19.70
C ILE A 140 -1.85 -11.73 20.28
N ARG A 141 -1.06 -12.66 19.72
CA ARG A 141 -0.96 -14.03 20.26
C ARG A 141 -0.53 -14.04 21.73
N LYS A 142 0.45 -13.20 22.10
CA LYS A 142 1.01 -13.17 23.46
C LYS A 142 0.17 -12.35 24.44
N HIS A 143 -0.32 -11.19 24.00
CA HIS A 143 -0.93 -10.20 24.89
C HIS A 143 -2.46 -10.25 24.89
N GLU A 144 -3.07 -10.76 23.82
CA GLU A 144 -4.53 -10.88 23.68
C GLU A 144 -4.92 -12.29 23.20
N PRO A 145 -4.51 -13.37 23.90
CA PRO A 145 -4.72 -14.75 23.44
C PRO A 145 -6.21 -15.10 23.25
N HIS A 146 -7.10 -14.46 24.02
CA HIS A 146 -8.54 -14.63 23.86
C HIS A 146 -9.05 -14.11 22.51
N ILE A 147 -8.54 -12.97 22.03
CA ILE A 147 -8.84 -12.47 20.69
C ILE A 147 -8.18 -13.38 19.66
N PHE A 148 -6.90 -13.69 19.83
CA PHE A 148 -6.13 -14.51 18.90
C PHE A 148 -6.83 -15.84 18.57
N SER A 149 -7.35 -16.52 19.60
CA SER A 149 -8.05 -17.80 19.44
C SER A 149 -9.36 -17.74 18.64
N GLN A 150 -9.95 -16.55 18.49
CA GLN A 150 -11.23 -16.35 17.81
C GLN A 150 -11.06 -15.83 16.37
N VAL A 151 -9.84 -15.47 15.96
CA VAL A 151 -9.61 -14.89 14.64
C VAL A 151 -9.85 -15.93 13.54
N ALA A 152 -10.86 -15.68 12.72
CA ALA A 152 -11.11 -16.48 11.52
C ALA A 152 -10.25 -15.99 10.36
N LYS A 153 -10.12 -14.66 10.20
CA LYS A 153 -9.27 -14.05 9.16
C LYS A 153 -8.51 -12.83 9.68
N TYR A 154 -7.27 -12.70 9.24
CA TYR A 154 -6.48 -11.48 9.32
C TYR A 154 -6.48 -10.80 7.95
N VAL A 155 -6.86 -9.53 7.92
CA VAL A 155 -7.06 -8.78 6.68
C VAL A 155 -6.50 -7.36 6.83
N MET A 156 -6.12 -6.73 5.72
CA MET A 156 -5.74 -5.32 5.73
C MET A 156 -6.96 -4.43 5.48
N LEU A 157 -6.85 -3.14 5.77
CA LEU A 157 -7.93 -2.17 5.63
C LEU A 157 -8.58 -2.20 4.24
N LYS A 158 -7.78 -2.20 3.16
CA LYS A 158 -8.32 -2.27 1.80
C LYS A 158 -9.10 -3.56 1.55
N ASP A 159 -8.57 -4.70 2.00
CA ASP A 159 -9.21 -6.02 1.93
C ASP A 159 -10.56 -6.01 2.66
N TYR A 160 -10.62 -5.35 3.82
CA TYR A 160 -11.84 -5.21 4.60
C TYR A 160 -12.89 -4.35 3.89
N ILE A 161 -12.50 -3.18 3.36
CA ILE A 161 -13.44 -2.30 2.64
C ILE A 161 -14.00 -3.00 1.40
N GLN A 162 -13.17 -3.67 0.59
CA GLN A 162 -13.66 -4.39 -0.58
C GLN A 162 -14.55 -5.59 -0.19
N PHE A 163 -14.24 -6.28 0.91
CA PHE A 163 -15.07 -7.36 1.45
C PHE A 163 -16.44 -6.84 1.86
N ARG A 164 -16.49 -5.70 2.56
CA ARG A 164 -17.75 -5.07 2.95
C ARG A 164 -18.58 -4.58 1.78
N LEU A 165 -17.94 -4.15 0.68
CA LEU A 165 -18.63 -3.77 -0.55
C LEU A 165 -19.20 -4.98 -1.31
N THR A 166 -18.47 -6.10 -1.37
CA THR A 166 -18.73 -7.19 -2.33
C THR A 166 -19.15 -8.53 -1.71
N GLY A 167 -18.97 -8.70 -0.40
CA GLY A 167 -19.04 -9.98 0.29
C GLY A 167 -17.90 -10.96 -0.06
N LYS A 168 -16.91 -10.54 -0.86
CA LYS A 168 -15.81 -11.39 -1.31
C LYS A 168 -14.50 -10.94 -0.70
N LEU A 169 -13.82 -11.87 -0.04
CA LEU A 169 -12.58 -11.56 0.66
C LEU A 169 -11.38 -11.95 -0.21
N TYR A 170 -10.64 -10.94 -0.66
CA TYR A 170 -9.38 -11.08 -1.38
C TYR A 170 -8.35 -10.11 -0.82
N GLY A 171 -7.08 -10.46 -0.90
CA GLY A 171 -5.95 -9.55 -0.79
C GLY A 171 -5.30 -9.38 -2.16
N GLU A 172 -4.42 -8.39 -2.33
CA GLU A 172 -3.64 -8.27 -3.56
C GLU A 172 -2.16 -8.01 -3.30
N TYR A 173 -1.32 -8.50 -4.21
CA TYR A 173 0.11 -8.63 -3.99
C TYR A 173 0.82 -7.33 -3.62
N SER A 174 0.41 -6.18 -4.15
CA SER A 174 1.12 -4.92 -3.97
C SER A 174 1.11 -4.42 -2.52
N ILE A 175 -0.01 -4.54 -1.81
CA ILE A 175 -0.07 -4.24 -0.38
C ILE A 175 0.52 -5.38 0.46
N TYR A 176 0.37 -6.65 0.05
CA TYR A 176 0.92 -7.77 0.82
C TYR A 176 2.46 -7.79 0.89
N ASN A 177 3.17 -7.06 0.03
CA ASN A 177 4.61 -6.81 0.20
C ASN A 177 4.96 -6.19 1.57
N PHE A 178 4.02 -5.48 2.19
CA PHE A 178 4.19 -4.72 3.43
C PHE A 178 3.66 -5.51 4.65
N THR A 179 3.74 -6.84 4.59
CA THR A 179 3.28 -7.74 5.66
C THR A 179 4.42 -8.41 6.41
N TYR A 180 5.59 -8.50 5.76
CA TYR A 180 6.75 -9.29 6.18
C TYR A 180 6.52 -10.81 6.24
N TYR A 181 5.43 -11.30 5.63
CA TYR A 181 5.14 -12.73 5.46
C TYR A 181 4.71 -13.10 4.03
N PHE A 182 5.06 -12.28 3.04
CA PHE A 182 4.77 -12.52 1.63
C PHE A 182 6.07 -12.77 0.84
N ASP A 183 6.13 -13.88 0.11
CA ASP A 183 7.23 -14.19 -0.81
C ASP A 183 6.99 -13.48 -2.15
N ILE A 184 7.76 -12.43 -2.43
CA ILE A 184 7.57 -11.59 -3.62
C ILE A 184 7.94 -12.31 -4.93
N ARG A 185 8.68 -13.43 -4.87
CA ARG A 185 9.13 -14.19 -6.03
C ARG A 185 8.13 -15.29 -6.36
N LYS A 186 7.68 -16.01 -5.33
CA LYS A 186 6.71 -17.10 -5.46
C LYS A 186 5.26 -16.62 -5.48
N LYS A 187 5.00 -15.38 -5.05
CA LYS A 187 3.66 -14.77 -4.97
C LYS A 187 2.72 -15.55 -4.04
N GLN A 188 3.27 -16.00 -2.92
CA GLN A 188 2.58 -16.81 -1.92
C GLN A 188 2.97 -16.36 -0.50
N TYR A 189 2.23 -16.83 0.48
CA TYR A 189 2.56 -16.61 1.88
C TYR A 189 3.81 -17.38 2.30
N TRP A 190 4.58 -16.78 3.20
CA TRP A 190 5.72 -17.43 3.84
C TRP A 190 5.24 -18.21 5.07
N GLU A 191 4.96 -19.49 4.87
CA GLU A 191 4.35 -20.37 5.87
C GLU A 191 5.18 -20.50 7.15
N ASP A 192 6.50 -20.59 7.09
CA ASP A 192 7.34 -20.75 8.29
C ASP A 192 7.20 -19.55 9.24
N MET A 193 7.19 -18.33 8.69
CA MET A 193 7.02 -17.09 9.44
C MET A 193 5.64 -17.03 10.09
N LEU A 194 4.60 -17.39 9.34
CA LEU A 194 3.22 -17.43 9.85
C LEU A 194 3.04 -18.49 10.94
N ALA A 195 3.57 -19.70 10.73
CA ALA A 195 3.48 -20.82 11.65
C ALA A 195 4.18 -20.50 12.98
N TYR A 196 5.34 -19.83 12.96
CA TYR A 196 6.01 -19.34 14.17
C TYR A 196 5.12 -18.36 14.96
N CYS A 197 4.39 -17.50 14.25
CA CYS A 197 3.41 -16.59 14.85
C CYS A 197 2.10 -17.26 15.24
N GLY A 198 1.93 -18.56 14.99
CA GLY A 198 0.70 -19.32 15.28
C GLY A 198 -0.45 -19.03 14.32
N VAL A 199 -0.17 -18.50 13.14
CA VAL A 199 -1.15 -18.14 12.11
C VAL A 199 -1.06 -19.15 10.96
N SER A 200 -2.21 -19.63 10.48
CA SER A 200 -2.28 -20.50 9.31
C SER A 200 -2.62 -19.72 8.04
N VAL A 201 -2.28 -20.25 6.87
CA VAL A 201 -2.60 -19.63 5.57
C VAL A 201 -4.11 -19.53 5.36
N GLU A 202 -4.88 -20.45 5.92
CA GLU A 202 -6.34 -20.45 5.88
C GLU A 202 -6.94 -19.29 6.67
N GLN A 203 -6.19 -18.65 7.57
CA GLN A 203 -6.60 -17.42 8.26
C GLN A 203 -6.27 -16.15 7.45
N LEU A 204 -5.76 -16.28 6.23
CA LEU A 204 -5.45 -15.16 5.35
C LEU A 204 -6.41 -15.14 4.15
N PRO A 205 -6.59 -13.99 3.47
CA PRO A 205 -7.41 -13.94 2.27
C PRO A 205 -6.72 -14.64 1.10
N GLN A 206 -7.49 -15.03 0.08
CA GLN A 206 -6.88 -15.43 -1.18
C GLN A 206 -6.26 -14.19 -1.85
N LEU A 207 -5.03 -14.32 -2.34
CA LEU A 207 -4.35 -13.24 -3.05
C LEU A 207 -4.67 -13.23 -4.55
N VAL A 208 -4.84 -12.04 -5.11
CA VAL A 208 -5.01 -11.80 -6.55
C VAL A 208 -3.98 -10.79 -7.06
N GLU A 209 -3.83 -10.71 -8.39
CA GLU A 209 -2.99 -9.67 -9.01
C GLU A 209 -3.56 -8.27 -8.71
N PRO A 210 -2.71 -7.24 -8.60
CA PRO A 210 -3.17 -5.86 -8.53
C PRO A 210 -4.07 -5.52 -9.72
N CYS A 211 -4.97 -4.56 -9.51
CA CYS A 211 -5.95 -4.10 -10.51
C CYS A 211 -6.95 -5.18 -10.97
N THR A 212 -7.12 -6.28 -10.22
CA THR A 212 -8.13 -7.32 -10.51
C THR A 212 -9.55 -6.84 -10.16
N ASN A 213 -10.50 -7.08 -11.08
CA ASN A 213 -11.92 -6.91 -10.80
C ASN A 213 -12.46 -8.14 -10.05
N ILE A 214 -12.97 -7.95 -8.84
CA ILE A 214 -13.50 -9.03 -7.98
C ILE A 214 -15.02 -9.20 -8.10
N GLY A 215 -15.67 -8.43 -8.97
CA GLY A 215 -17.08 -8.53 -9.31
C GLY A 215 -17.94 -7.44 -8.68
N ALA A 216 -19.24 -7.66 -8.72
CA ALA A 216 -20.24 -6.68 -8.28
C ALA A 216 -20.23 -6.45 -6.76
N ILE A 217 -20.63 -5.24 -6.37
CA ILE A 217 -21.06 -4.93 -5.00
C ILE A 217 -22.29 -5.77 -4.62
N THR A 218 -22.52 -5.95 -3.32
CA THR A 218 -23.74 -6.60 -2.85
C THR A 218 -24.98 -5.74 -3.13
N ARG A 219 -26.16 -6.37 -3.19
CA ARG A 219 -27.42 -5.65 -3.43
C ARG A 219 -27.70 -4.59 -2.36
N SER A 220 -27.48 -4.92 -1.09
CA SER A 220 -27.65 -3.97 0.02
C SER A 220 -26.75 -2.75 -0.13
N VAL A 221 -25.47 -2.96 -0.46
CA VAL A 221 -24.52 -1.86 -0.71
C VAL A 221 -24.96 -1.02 -1.91
N ALA A 222 -25.45 -1.63 -2.98
CA ALA A 222 -25.95 -0.92 -4.15
C ALA A 222 -27.14 -0.01 -3.79
N ASP A 223 -28.12 -0.54 -3.06
CA ASP A 223 -29.31 0.20 -2.61
C ASP A 223 -28.92 1.35 -1.65
N ASP A 224 -27.99 1.10 -0.71
CA ASP A 224 -27.53 2.10 0.26
C ASP A 224 -26.78 3.26 -0.41
N LEU A 225 -25.93 2.96 -1.40
CA LEU A 225 -25.11 3.93 -2.12
C LEU A 225 -25.87 4.62 -3.26
N GLY A 226 -27.03 4.09 -3.67
CA GLY A 226 -27.75 4.55 -4.85
C GLY A 226 -27.01 4.22 -6.15
N LEU A 227 -26.33 3.08 -6.20
CA LEU A 227 -25.57 2.61 -7.36
C LEU A 227 -26.28 1.44 -8.04
N HIS A 228 -26.01 1.26 -9.33
CA HIS A 228 -26.49 0.08 -10.06
C HIS A 228 -25.88 -1.20 -9.42
N PRO A 229 -26.65 -2.28 -9.21
CA PRO A 229 -26.17 -3.52 -8.58
C PRO A 229 -24.98 -4.16 -9.30
N GLU A 230 -24.93 -4.09 -10.63
CA GLU A 230 -23.78 -4.51 -11.45
C GLU A 230 -22.54 -3.58 -11.37
N THR A 231 -22.52 -2.61 -10.45
CA THR A 231 -21.31 -1.81 -10.18
C THR A 231 -20.22 -2.72 -9.65
N THR A 232 -19.07 -2.74 -10.32
CA THR A 232 -17.98 -3.67 -10.00
C THR A 232 -16.92 -3.03 -9.11
N VAL A 233 -16.19 -3.86 -8.36
CA VAL A 233 -15.07 -3.45 -7.53
C VAL A 233 -13.77 -4.00 -8.10
N ASN A 234 -12.82 -3.10 -8.31
CA ASN A 234 -11.44 -3.39 -8.66
C ASN A 234 -10.56 -3.17 -7.42
N VAL A 235 -9.76 -4.17 -7.06
CA VAL A 235 -8.90 -4.12 -5.87
C VAL A 235 -7.79 -3.07 -5.97
N GLY A 236 -7.51 -2.56 -7.16
CA GLY A 236 -6.47 -1.58 -7.43
C GLY A 236 -5.10 -2.00 -6.90
N THR A 237 -4.36 -1.07 -6.29
CA THR A 237 -2.97 -1.29 -5.86
C THR A 237 -2.62 -0.42 -4.65
N LEU A 238 -1.41 -0.57 -4.10
CA LEU A 238 -0.83 0.30 -3.08
C LEU A 238 -0.86 1.78 -3.50
N ASP A 239 -1.10 2.68 -2.55
CA ASP A 239 -1.08 4.14 -2.77
C ASP A 239 0.20 4.69 -3.40
N HIS A 240 1.38 4.26 -2.96
CA HIS A 240 2.65 4.63 -3.57
C HIS A 240 2.75 4.17 -5.03
N PHE A 241 2.19 3.00 -5.37
CA PHE A 241 2.18 2.50 -6.75
C PHE A 241 1.14 3.20 -7.61
N ALA A 242 -0.04 3.51 -7.06
CA ALA A 242 -1.04 4.32 -7.73
C ALA A 242 -0.48 5.72 -8.03
N GLY A 243 0.21 6.35 -7.07
CA GLY A 243 0.93 7.61 -7.26
C GLY A 243 2.03 7.51 -8.32
N MET A 244 2.85 6.46 -8.27
CA MET A 244 3.87 6.16 -9.29
C MET A 244 3.24 6.08 -10.70
N ILE A 245 2.16 5.30 -10.88
CA ILE A 245 1.42 5.20 -12.14
C ILE A 245 0.88 6.55 -12.57
N GLY A 246 0.30 7.32 -11.65
CA GLY A 246 -0.25 8.66 -11.90
C GLY A 246 0.79 9.67 -12.41
N THR A 247 2.07 9.46 -12.12
CA THR A 247 3.18 10.26 -12.65
C THR A 247 3.71 9.77 -14.01
N GLY A 248 3.12 8.70 -14.57
CA GLY A 248 3.56 8.08 -15.83
C GLY A 248 4.69 7.05 -15.68
N ASN A 249 5.07 6.70 -14.45
CA ASN A 249 6.08 5.66 -14.20
C ASN A 249 5.43 4.27 -14.24
N ILE A 250 5.30 3.77 -15.46
CA ILE A 250 4.63 2.51 -15.79
C ILE A 250 5.54 1.51 -16.51
N ARG A 251 6.85 1.79 -16.57
CA ARG A 251 7.87 0.96 -17.23
C ARG A 251 9.26 1.23 -16.67
N GLU A 252 10.17 0.28 -16.88
CA GLU A 252 11.61 0.50 -16.66
C GLU A 252 12.10 1.79 -17.35
N GLY A 253 13.06 2.47 -16.73
CA GLY A 253 13.64 3.71 -17.26
C GLY A 253 13.10 4.99 -16.63
N ILE A 254 12.08 4.91 -15.78
CA ILE A 254 11.44 6.05 -15.12
C ILE A 254 11.66 5.96 -13.61
N ILE A 255 11.96 7.10 -13.00
CA ILE A 255 12.04 7.26 -11.56
C ILE A 255 11.01 8.32 -11.18
N SER A 256 10.13 7.97 -10.26
CA SER A 256 9.22 8.90 -9.60
C SER A 256 9.76 9.20 -8.21
N GLU A 257 9.61 10.44 -7.80
CA GLU A 257 9.95 10.89 -6.46
C GLU A 257 8.74 11.65 -5.91
N SER A 258 8.36 11.31 -4.68
CA SER A 258 7.31 12.00 -3.94
C SER A 258 7.86 12.39 -2.58
N THR A 259 7.90 13.70 -2.33
CA THR A 259 8.36 14.30 -1.07
C THR A 259 7.18 14.98 -0.39
N GLY A 260 6.75 14.42 0.73
CA GLY A 260 5.76 14.99 1.65
C GLY A 260 6.26 14.90 3.10
N THR A 261 5.50 14.28 3.99
CA THR A 261 5.95 13.89 5.34
C THR A 261 7.05 12.83 5.32
N VAL A 262 7.11 12.06 4.23
CA VAL A 262 8.19 11.11 3.93
C VAL A 262 8.69 11.38 2.52
N LEU A 263 9.94 11.01 2.24
CA LEU A 263 10.45 10.94 0.88
C LEU A 263 10.34 9.50 0.39
N SER A 264 9.74 9.31 -0.78
CA SER A 264 9.69 8.00 -1.45
C SER A 264 10.22 8.13 -2.87
N ILE A 265 11.01 7.14 -3.29
CA ILE A 265 11.49 7.03 -4.67
C ILE A 265 10.98 5.70 -5.20
N ALA A 266 10.32 5.72 -6.35
CA ALA A 266 9.80 4.52 -6.98
C ALA A 266 10.42 4.34 -8.36
N THR A 267 10.87 3.12 -8.67
CA THR A 267 11.25 2.75 -10.04
C THR A 267 10.88 1.31 -10.32
N MET A 268 10.32 1.07 -11.50
CA MET A 268 9.93 -0.26 -11.95
C MET A 268 11.11 -1.03 -12.52
N VAL A 269 11.10 -2.35 -12.29
CA VAL A 269 12.05 -3.33 -12.82
C VAL A 269 11.33 -4.64 -13.16
N HIS A 270 11.81 -5.39 -14.15
CA HIS A 270 11.21 -6.63 -14.64
C HIS A 270 11.69 -7.90 -13.92
N SER A 271 12.60 -7.75 -12.96
CA SER A 271 13.10 -8.86 -12.17
C SER A 271 13.43 -8.35 -10.77
N PRO A 272 13.20 -9.15 -9.71
CA PRO A 272 13.44 -8.70 -8.36
C PRO A 272 14.94 -8.43 -8.20
N ILE A 273 15.28 -7.33 -7.54
CA ILE A 273 16.67 -6.94 -7.32
C ILE A 273 16.97 -7.09 -5.84
N ILE A 274 17.41 -8.27 -5.48
CA ILE A 274 17.86 -8.59 -4.13
C ILE A 274 19.38 -8.64 -4.18
N GLY A 275 20.03 -7.66 -3.55
CA GLY A 275 21.48 -7.53 -3.62
C GLY A 275 22.05 -6.77 -2.42
N ARG A 276 23.37 -6.63 -2.41
CA ARG A 276 24.14 -6.11 -1.25
C ARG A 276 23.68 -4.74 -0.74
N LEU A 277 23.06 -3.91 -1.59
CA LEU A 277 22.59 -2.58 -1.21
C LEU A 277 21.26 -2.60 -0.44
N ARG A 278 20.61 -3.76 -0.31
CA ARG A 278 19.38 -3.99 0.46
C ARG A 278 18.31 -2.92 0.24
N ILE A 279 18.10 -2.55 -1.02
CA ILE A 279 17.03 -1.63 -1.40
C ILE A 279 15.71 -2.41 -1.31
N PRO A 280 14.66 -1.88 -0.63
CA PRO A 280 13.35 -2.50 -0.58
C PRO A 280 12.83 -2.81 -1.99
N CYS A 281 12.43 -4.06 -2.20
CA CYS A 281 11.95 -4.57 -3.47
C CYS A 281 10.58 -5.20 -3.26
N HIS A 282 9.61 -4.79 -4.08
CA HIS A 282 8.21 -5.17 -3.92
C HIS A 282 7.69 -5.74 -5.23
N TYR A 283 6.79 -6.73 -5.17
CA TYR A 283 6.02 -7.13 -6.34
C TYR A 283 5.17 -5.95 -6.82
N GLY A 284 5.31 -5.60 -8.10
CA GLY A 284 4.80 -4.36 -8.66
C GLY A 284 3.31 -4.39 -9.01
N PRO A 285 2.76 -3.25 -9.46
CA PRO A 285 1.33 -3.12 -9.81
C PRO A 285 0.96 -3.78 -11.16
N PHE A 286 1.96 -4.21 -11.95
CA PHE A 286 1.76 -4.94 -13.18
C PHE A 286 2.30 -6.36 -13.05
N LYS A 287 1.65 -7.30 -13.74
CA LYS A 287 1.99 -8.72 -13.66
C LYS A 287 3.47 -8.98 -13.95
N ASP A 288 4.10 -9.74 -13.04
CA ASP A 288 5.50 -10.16 -13.10
C ASP A 288 6.49 -8.98 -13.25
N THR A 289 6.14 -7.84 -12.63
CA THR A 289 7.02 -6.68 -12.46
C THR A 289 7.31 -6.44 -10.98
N TYR A 290 8.31 -5.61 -10.71
CA TYR A 290 8.74 -5.25 -9.37
C TYR A 290 8.98 -3.75 -9.28
N VAL A 291 8.88 -3.22 -8.08
CA VAL A 291 9.16 -1.82 -7.77
C VAL A 291 10.23 -1.76 -6.69
N LEU A 292 11.29 -1.00 -6.93
CA LEU A 292 12.16 -0.55 -5.86
C LEU A 292 11.52 0.68 -5.23
N LEU A 293 11.16 0.58 -3.95
CA LEU A 293 10.48 1.64 -3.21
C LEU A 293 11.17 1.92 -1.87
N PRO A 294 12.38 2.51 -1.88
CA PRO A 294 12.95 3.08 -0.66
C PRO A 294 12.11 4.27 -0.19
N VAL A 295 11.70 4.20 1.08
CA VAL A 295 11.00 5.27 1.81
C VAL A 295 11.89 5.73 2.96
N CYS A 296 11.97 7.04 3.18
CA CYS A 296 12.69 7.66 4.28
C CYS A 296 11.80 8.67 4.99
N GLU A 297 11.77 8.64 6.33
CA GLU A 297 11.03 9.63 7.11
C GLU A 297 11.67 11.02 6.99
N ALA A 298 10.85 12.07 6.92
CA ALA A 298 11.37 13.43 6.76
C ALA A 298 12.20 13.91 7.96
N GLU A 299 12.03 13.32 9.14
CA GLU A 299 12.76 13.68 10.35
C GLU A 299 14.19 13.09 10.38
N GLU A 300 14.43 11.99 9.65
CA GLU A 300 15.77 11.41 9.46
C GLU A 300 16.60 12.10 8.36
N LEU A 301 16.05 13.15 7.72
CA LEU A 301 16.76 13.94 6.69
C LEU A 301 17.86 14.84 7.29
N ALA A 302 18.97 14.24 7.70
CA ALA A 302 20.24 14.91 7.51
C ALA A 302 20.61 14.85 6.00
N TRP A 303 20.91 15.99 5.38
CA TRP A 303 21.28 16.14 3.96
C TRP A 303 22.26 15.07 3.43
N ASN A 304 23.18 14.61 4.27
CA ASN A 304 24.18 13.60 3.92
C ASN A 304 23.60 12.18 3.76
N GLY A 305 22.58 11.82 4.54
CA GLY A 305 21.89 10.52 4.45
C GLY A 305 21.07 10.44 3.16
N LEU A 306 20.28 11.47 2.88
CA LEU A 306 19.50 11.59 1.65
C LEU A 306 20.40 11.50 0.41
N ARG A 307 21.54 12.20 0.43
CA ARG A 307 22.50 12.16 -0.68
C ARG A 307 23.05 10.74 -0.87
N LYS A 308 23.46 10.03 0.18
CA LYS A 308 23.99 8.66 0.04
C LYS A 308 22.94 7.69 -0.50
N THR A 309 21.72 7.71 0.04
CA THR A 309 20.62 6.82 -0.38
C THR A 309 20.18 7.14 -1.81
N PHE A 310 19.85 8.41 -2.11
CA PHE A 310 19.44 8.85 -3.43
C PHE A 310 20.51 8.58 -4.51
N TRP A 311 21.78 8.92 -4.26
CA TRP A 311 22.85 8.64 -5.22
C TRP A 311 23.19 7.14 -5.30
N GLY A 312 23.03 6.39 -4.21
CA GLY A 312 23.15 4.93 -4.21
C GLY A 312 22.11 4.27 -5.09
N ILE A 313 20.84 4.65 -4.92
CA ILE A 313 19.71 4.20 -5.75
C ILE A 313 19.95 4.58 -7.21
N ILE A 314 20.26 5.85 -7.51
CA ILE A 314 20.46 6.26 -8.90
C ILE A 314 21.69 5.60 -9.52
N ARG A 315 22.80 5.44 -8.81
CA ARG A 315 23.97 4.71 -9.33
C ARG A 315 23.63 3.26 -9.62
N THR A 316 22.86 2.62 -8.75
CA THR A 316 22.41 1.23 -8.93
C THR A 316 21.52 1.14 -10.16
N VAL A 317 20.46 1.96 -10.23
CA VAL A 317 19.54 2.02 -11.36
C VAL A 317 20.29 2.30 -12.67
N LYS A 318 21.22 3.28 -12.68
CA LYS A 318 22.08 3.54 -13.85
C LYS A 318 22.96 2.35 -14.22
N SER A 319 23.58 1.68 -13.25
CA SER A 319 24.44 0.52 -13.50
C SER A 319 23.67 -0.67 -14.07
N MET A 320 22.41 -0.83 -13.65
CA MET A 320 21.53 -1.89 -14.13
C MET A 320 21.04 -1.61 -15.54
N TRP A 321 20.75 -0.35 -15.86
CA TRP A 321 20.38 0.06 -17.21
C TRP A 321 21.58 0.10 -18.17
N SER A 322 22.80 0.41 -17.70
CA SER A 322 24.00 0.39 -18.53
C SER A 322 24.46 -1.03 -18.90
N CYS A 323 24.19 -2.04 -18.06
CA CYS A 323 24.47 -3.44 -18.37
C CYS A 323 23.50 -4.03 -19.41
N ARG A 324 22.28 -3.49 -19.54
CA ARG A 324 21.30 -3.90 -20.56
C ARG A 324 21.48 -3.01 -21.79
N ARG A 325 22.14 -3.50 -22.85
CA ARG A 325 22.36 -2.81 -24.15
C ARG A 325 21.04 -2.44 -24.88
N LYS A 326 20.17 -1.60 -24.30
CA LYS A 326 18.96 -1.05 -24.94
C LYS A 326 18.93 0.47 -24.76
N PRO A 327 18.63 1.24 -25.82
CA PRO A 327 18.68 2.69 -25.79
C PRO A 327 17.41 3.25 -25.15
N TYR A 328 17.32 3.26 -23.82
CA TYR A 328 16.24 3.98 -23.13
C TYR A 328 16.72 5.38 -22.76
N ARG A 329 16.10 6.42 -23.35
CA ARG A 329 16.20 7.80 -22.83
C ARG A 329 15.57 7.81 -21.44
N THR A 330 16.39 7.97 -20.39
CA THR A 330 15.92 8.17 -19.03
C THR A 330 15.11 9.47 -18.97
N SER A 331 13.87 9.41 -18.48
CA SER A 331 13.04 10.59 -18.23
C SER A 331 12.74 10.63 -16.74
N LEU A 332 13.25 11.66 -16.05
CA LEU A 332 13.03 11.89 -14.62
C LEU A 332 11.86 12.88 -14.48
N PHE A 333 10.78 12.47 -13.83
CA PHE A 333 9.60 13.31 -13.59
C PHE A 333 9.50 13.64 -12.10
N PHE A 334 9.44 14.93 -11.77
CA PHE A 334 9.31 15.44 -10.41
C PHE A 334 7.88 15.89 -10.15
N PHE A 335 7.25 15.47 -9.05
CA PHE A 335 5.96 15.99 -8.60
C PHE A 335 6.16 16.78 -7.30
N HIS A 336 5.68 18.02 -7.24
CA HIS A 336 5.96 18.94 -6.11
C HIS A 336 4.70 19.20 -5.28
N ILE A 337 4.73 18.86 -3.98
CA ILE A 337 3.92 19.49 -2.94
C ILE A 337 4.87 19.80 -1.76
N LEU A 338 5.55 20.95 -1.79
CA LEU A 338 6.66 21.25 -0.88
C LEU A 338 6.33 22.34 0.17
N ARG A 339 6.87 22.16 1.39
CA ARG A 339 7.23 23.28 2.28
C ARG A 339 8.53 23.95 1.79
N GLU A 340 8.65 25.26 2.01
CA GLU A 340 9.74 26.15 1.52
C GLU A 340 11.17 25.61 1.74
N SER A 341 11.42 24.91 2.85
CA SER A 341 12.74 24.43 3.26
C SER A 341 13.31 23.32 2.36
N MET A 342 12.46 22.48 1.75
CA MET A 342 12.91 21.37 0.89
C MET A 342 13.12 21.77 -0.57
N ARG A 343 12.56 22.91 -1.02
CA ARG A 343 12.79 23.44 -2.39
C ARG A 343 14.27 23.67 -2.70
N ARG A 344 15.06 24.18 -1.74
CA ARG A 344 16.49 24.47 -1.94
C ARG A 344 17.34 23.20 -2.09
N ILE A 345 16.99 22.14 -1.36
CA ILE A 345 17.63 20.82 -1.35
C ILE A 345 17.47 20.15 -2.72
N ILE A 346 16.24 20.14 -3.25
CA ILE A 346 15.93 19.51 -4.55
C ILE A 346 16.50 20.29 -5.74
N MET A 347 16.45 21.64 -5.73
CA MET A 347 17.07 22.45 -6.79
C MET A 347 18.59 22.22 -6.89
N GLN A 348 19.27 21.98 -5.77
CA GLN A 348 20.69 21.61 -5.79
C GLN A 348 20.93 20.20 -6.34
N MET A 349 20.06 19.23 -6.03
CA MET A 349 20.16 17.86 -6.58
C MET A 349 19.89 17.82 -8.10
N GLN A 350 18.93 18.60 -8.59
CA GLN A 350 18.67 18.77 -10.03
C GLN A 350 19.85 19.41 -10.76
N THR A 351 20.47 20.43 -10.18
CA THR A 351 21.64 21.12 -10.77
C THR A 351 22.84 20.17 -10.91
N VAL A 352 23.09 19.32 -9.91
CA VAL A 352 24.19 18.32 -9.97
C VAL A 352 23.89 17.19 -10.97
N TYR A 353 22.62 16.78 -11.13
CA TYR A 353 22.24 15.74 -12.08
C TYR A 353 22.36 16.19 -13.54
N PHE A 354 21.98 17.44 -13.85
CA PHE A 354 22.18 18.03 -15.17
C PHE A 354 23.66 18.32 -15.48
N MET A 355 24.50 18.61 -14.48
CA MET A 355 25.95 18.76 -14.67
C MET A 355 26.66 17.42 -14.89
N GLY A 356 26.17 16.31 -14.33
CA GLY A 356 26.72 14.96 -14.54
C GLY A 356 26.21 14.22 -15.78
N LEU A 357 25.44 14.89 -16.64
CA LEU A 357 24.96 14.43 -17.95
C LEU A 357 25.72 15.07 -19.13
N LYS A 358 26.80 15.83 -18.86
CA LYS A 358 27.76 16.27 -19.87
C LYS A 358 28.95 15.33 -19.95
#